data_AF-A0A8C8I1L0-F1
#
_entry.id   AF-A0A8C8I1L0-F1
#
_cell.length_a   1.000
_cell.length_b   1.000
_cell.length_c   1.000
_cell.angle_alpha   90.00
_cell.angle_beta   90.00
_cell.angle_gamma   90.00
#
_symmetry.space_group_name_H-M   'P 1'
#
loop_
_entity.id
_entity.type
_entity.pdbx_description
1 polymer ?
#
loop_
_entity_poly.entity_id
_entity_poly.type
_entity_poly.pdbx_seq_one_letter_code
_entity_poly.pdbx_strand_id
1 'polypeptide(L)' 'MGHVIKKRLHGIETSLMTCIQSMPSNIAVAQNTCYTAGVHYLEPGSTLELCIPRKSAGLVLKPHTTFLGTE' A
#
# COMPACT_ATOMS: atom_id res chain seq x y z
N MET A 1 0.27 -7.90 8.15
CA MET A 1 0.83 -6.66 7.57
C MET A 1 0.23 -6.45 6.20
N GLY A 2 0.37 -5.27 5.61
CA GLY A 2 -0.28 -4.98 4.35
C GLY A 2 -0.35 -3.50 4.07
N HIS A 3 -0.84 -3.17 2.88
CA HIS A 3 -1.09 -1.80 2.46
C HIS A 3 -2.46 -1.69 1.79
N VAL A 4 -3.00 -0.48 1.77
CA VAL A 4 -4.22 -0.10 1.06
C VAL A 4 -3.84 1.02 0.10
N ILE A 5 -4.15 0.86 -1.18
CA ILE A 5 -4.10 1.98 -2.13
C ILE A 5 -5.44 2.69 -2.09
N LYS A 6 -5.39 3.99 -1.88
CA LYS A 6 -6.56 4.85 -1.75
C LYS A 6 -6.52 5.94 -2.82
N LYS A 7 -7.71 6.30 -3.28
CA LYS A 7 -7.96 7.49 -4.08
C LYS A 7 -8.60 8.54 -3.18
N ARG A 8 -8.14 9.79 -3.28
CA ARG A 8 -8.78 10.94 -2.65
C ARG A 8 -9.18 11.96 -3.71
N LEU A 9 -10.43 12.42 -3.64
CA LEU A 9 -10.97 13.46 -4.52
C LEU A 9 -11.93 14.34 -3.73
N HIS A 10 -11.70 15.66 -3.70
CA HIS A 10 -12.54 16.61 -2.95
C HIS A 10 -12.78 16.22 -1.47
N GLY A 11 -11.76 15.66 -0.82
CA GLY A 11 -11.84 15.20 0.57
C GLY A 11 -12.50 13.83 0.77
N ILE A 12 -13.11 13.25 -0.27
CA ILE A 12 -13.67 11.89 -0.23
C ILE A 12 -12.57 10.87 -0.49
N GLU A 13 -12.46 9.88 0.39
CA GLU A 13 -11.48 8.81 0.31
C GLU A 13 -12.16 7.50 -0.13
N THR A 14 -11.55 6.78 -1.06
CA THR A 14 -12.03 5.48 -1.55
C THR A 14 -10.88 4.49 -1.61
N SER A 15 -11.04 3.32 -0.98
CA SER A 15 -10.08 2.22 -1.09
C SER A 15 -10.21 1.55 -2.44
N LEU A 16 -9.12 1.47 -3.20
CA LEU A 16 -9.10 0.85 -4.52
C LEU A 16 -8.71 -0.64 -4.44
N MET A 17 -7.65 -0.92 -3.69
CA MET A 17 -7.02 -2.23 -3.66
C MET A 17 -6.26 -2.41 -2.34
N THR A 18 -6.16 -3.65 -1.87
CA THR A 18 -5.51 -3.99 -0.60
C THR A 18 -4.63 -5.21 -0.79
N CYS A 19 -3.46 -5.20 -0.18
CA CYS A 19 -2.62 -6.39 -0.04
C CYS A 19 -2.51 -6.74 1.45
N ILE A 20 -2.70 -8.02 1.78
CA ILE A 20 -2.61 -8.53 3.16
C ILE A 20 -1.64 -9.71 3.17
N GLN A 21 -0.72 -9.70 4.13
CA GLN A 21 0.21 -10.78 4.39
C GLN A 21 0.24 -11.12 5.88
N SER A 22 0.08 -12.40 6.20
CA SER A 22 0.33 -12.93 7.53
C SER A 22 1.84 -12.89 7.79
N MET A 23 2.26 -12.39 8.95
CA MET A 23 3.68 -12.35 9.32
C MET A 23 3.96 -13.43 10.37
N PRO A 24 5.14 -14.07 10.32
CA PRO A 24 5.63 -14.88 11.43
C PRO A 24 5.70 -14.06 12.73
N SER A 25 5.43 -14.70 13.87
CA SER A 25 5.54 -14.06 15.19
C SER A 25 6.99 -13.72 15.57
N ASN A 26 7.96 -14.48 15.05
CA ASN A 26 9.37 -14.22 15.27
C ASN A 26 9.85 -13.10 14.32
N ILE A 27 10.10 -11.92 14.90
CA ILE A 27 10.49 -10.71 14.16
C ILE A 27 11.80 -10.90 13.38
N ALA A 28 12.74 -11.71 13.88
CA ALA A 28 14.03 -11.93 13.21
C ALA A 28 13.90 -12.56 11.82
N VAL A 29 12.81 -13.28 11.57
CA VAL A 29 12.52 -13.96 10.30
C VAL A 29 11.28 -13.41 9.59
N ALA A 30 10.67 -12.34 10.12
CA ALA A 30 9.44 -11.75 9.60
C ALA A 30 9.71 -10.88 8.36
N GLN A 31 10.06 -11.52 7.23
CA GLN A 31 10.37 -10.88 5.95
C GLN A 31 9.36 -11.31 4.89
N ASN A 32 8.46 -10.42 4.48
CA ASN A 32 7.51 -10.66 3.39
C ASN A 32 7.40 -9.41 2.51
N THR A 33 7.34 -9.60 1.19
CA THR A 33 6.87 -8.57 0.25
C THR A 33 5.36 -8.69 0.05
N CYS A 34 4.69 -7.58 -0.23
CA CYS A 34 3.26 -7.55 -0.52
C CYS A 34 3.06 -6.69 -1.78
N TYR A 35 2.70 -7.32 -2.90
CA TYR A 35 2.46 -6.63 -4.17
C TYR A 35 0.98 -6.73 -4.52
N THR A 36 0.40 -5.64 -5.01
CA THR A 36 -0.93 -5.63 -5.64
C THR A 36 -0.93 -4.61 -6.76
N ALA A 37 -1.74 -4.84 -7.79
CA ALA A 37 -1.92 -3.95 -8.94
C ALA A 37 -3.35 -4.09 -9.48
N GLY A 38 -3.83 -3.05 -10.17
CA GLY A 38 -5.16 -3.05 -10.75
C GLY A 38 -5.36 -1.86 -11.69
N VAL A 39 -6.40 -1.95 -12.52
CA VAL A 39 -6.81 -0.86 -13.43
C VAL A 39 -8.00 -0.16 -12.79
N HIS A 40 -7.87 1.14 -12.56
CA HIS A 40 -8.91 1.97 -11.96
C HIS A 40 -9.07 3.27 -12.75
N TYR A 41 -10.31 3.74 -12.87
CA TYR A 41 -10.57 5.06 -13.42
C TYR A 41 -10.24 6.14 -12.37
N LEU A 42 -9.49 7.17 -12.78
CA LEU A 42 -9.10 8.29 -11.94
C LEU A 42 -9.56 9.60 -12.56
N GLU A 43 -10.49 10.27 -11.91
CA GLU A 43 -10.96 11.59 -12.29
C GLU A 43 -9.80 12.61 -12.18
N PRO A 44 -9.73 13.61 -13.08
CA PRO A 44 -8.79 14.72 -12.96
C PRO A 44 -8.84 15.38 -11.58
N GLY A 45 -7.66 15.58 -10.98
CA GLY A 45 -7.54 16.13 -9.62
C GLY A 45 -7.59 15.07 -8.50
N SER A 46 -7.75 13.78 -8.83
CA SER A 46 -7.61 12.70 -7.86
C SER A 46 -6.15 12.56 -7.40
N THR A 47 -5.94 12.29 -6.11
CA THR A 47 -4.63 11.86 -5.58
C THR A 47 -4.66 10.38 -5.23
N LEU A 48 -3.54 9.69 -5.46
CA LEU A 48 -3.34 8.31 -5.03
C LEU A 48 -2.43 8.27 -3.80
N GLU A 49 -2.81 7.47 -2.82
CA GLU A 49 -2.10 7.30 -1.56
C GLU A 49 -1.88 5.81 -1.28
N LEU A 50 -0.65 5.42 -0.94
CA LEU A 50 -0.36 4.10 -0.36
C LEU A 50 -0.33 4.23 1.16
N CYS A 51 -1.28 3.59 1.83
CA CYS A 51 -1.42 3.63 3.28
C CYS A 51 -1.12 2.27 3.91
N ILE A 52 -0.32 2.27 4.98
CA ILE A 52 -0.09 1.08 5.80
C ILE A 52 -0.85 1.29 7.12
N PRO A 53 -1.94 0.53 7.41
CA PRO A 53 -2.82 0.79 8.55
C PRO A 53 -2.23 0.27 9.88
N ARG A 54 -1.03 0.73 10.22
CA ARG A 54 -0.28 0.41 11.43
C ARG A 54 0.56 1.64 11.84
N LYS A 55 0.44 2.08 13.10
CA LYS A 55 1.09 3.30 13.61
C LYS A 55 2.63 3.29 13.49
N SER A 56 3.25 2.14 13.70
CA SER A 56 4.72 1.97 13.67
C SER A 56 5.07 0.73 12.85
N ALA A 57 4.81 0.79 11.54
CA ALA A 57 5.11 -0.31 10.63
C ALA A 57 6.62 -0.48 10.40
N GLY A 58 7.14 -1.69 10.62
CA GLY A 58 8.50 -2.04 10.20
C GLY A 58 8.55 -2.34 8.71
N LEU A 59 9.26 -1.51 7.94
CA LEU A 59 9.31 -1.56 6.48
C LEU A 59 10.75 -1.42 5.98
N VAL A 60 11.04 -2.03 4.83
CA VAL A 60 12.31 -1.86 4.12
C VAL A 60 12.13 -0.84 3.01
N LEU A 61 12.64 0.38 3.22
CA LEU A 61 12.55 1.47 2.25
C LEU A 61 13.71 1.41 1.25
N LYS A 62 13.73 0.39 0.39
CA LYS A 62 14.64 0.29 -0.76
C LYS A 62 13.85 0.37 -2.07
N PRO A 63 14.39 1.01 -3.12
CA PRO A 63 13.64 1.24 -4.37
C PRO A 63 13.11 -0.04 -5.03
N HIS A 64 13.85 -1.14 -4.94
CA HIS A 64 13.46 -2.43 -5.53
C HIS A 64 12.52 -3.26 -4.64
N THR A 65 12.26 -2.85 -3.39
CA THR A 65 11.40 -3.58 -2.44
C THR A 65 10.12 -2.84 -2.11
N THR A 66 10.13 -1.51 -2.13
CA THR A 66 8.99 -0.67 -1.79
C THR A 66 8.91 0.47 -2.78
N PHE A 67 7.91 0.39 -3.65
CA PHE A 67 7.68 1.31 -4.76
C PHE A 67 6.18 1.47 -4.99
N LEU A 68 5.81 2.55 -5.67
CA LEU A 68 4.45 2.83 -6.14
C LEU A 68 4.58 3.34 -7.57
N GLY A 69 3.75 2.84 -8.47
CA GLY A 69 3.73 3.23 -9.88
C GLY A 69 2.31 3.46 -10.37
N THR A 70 2.19 4.32 -11.36
CA THR A 70 0.96 4.61 -12.11
C THR A 70 1.37 4.79 -13.57
N GLU A 71 0.59 4.27 -14.50
CA GLU A 71 0.75 4.51 -15.94
C GLU A 71 -0.30 5.51 -16.45
#